data_AF-A0A399IMQ0-F1
#
_entry.id   AF-A0A399IMQ0-F1
#
_cell.length_a   1.000
_cell.length_b   1.000
_cell.length_c   1.000
_cell.angle_alpha   90.00
_cell.angle_beta   90.00
_cell.angle_gamma   90.00
#
_symmetry.space_group_name_H-M   'P 1'
#
loop_
_entity.id
_entity.type
_entity.pdbx_description
1 polymer ?
#
loop_
_entity_poly.entity_id
_entity_poly.type
_entity_poly.pdbx_seq_one_letter_code
_entity_poly.pdbx_strand_id
1 'polypeptide(L)' 'MIEKGRLVYKCRRCGKLNKNTQVPDGLYALNSILNKIPLPEEWGGFILTETDICSCDDGNLGVSDLIGFEKD' A
#
# COMPACT_ATOMS: atom_id res chain seq x y z
N MET A 1 10.36 10.43 -13.15
CA MET A 1 9.86 11.49 -12.26
C MET A 1 9.55 10.83 -10.93
N ILE A 2 9.95 11.44 -9.82
CA ILE A 2 9.60 10.96 -8.48
C ILE A 2 8.16 11.40 -8.22
N GLU A 3 7.24 10.45 -8.07
CA GLU A 3 5.84 10.74 -7.77
C GLU A 3 5.53 10.36 -6.34
N LYS A 4 5.50 11.35 -5.44
CA LYS A 4 5.09 11.17 -4.06
C LYS A 4 3.58 10.94 -3.98
N GLY A 5 3.14 10.07 -3.06
CA GLY A 5 1.72 9.79 -2.87
C GLY A 5 1.47 8.64 -1.91
N ARG A 6 0.34 7.95 -2.08
CA ARG A 6 -0.12 6.88 -1.20
C ARG A 6 -0.35 5.58 -1.97
N LEU A 7 0.03 4.46 -1.37
CA LEU A 7 -0.42 3.16 -1.85
C LEU A 7 -1.90 2.99 -1.53
N VAL A 8 -2.65 2.43 -2.48
CA VAL A 8 -4.10 2.24 -2.36
C VAL A 8 -4.38 0.76 -2.25
N TYR A 9 -4.98 0.36 -1.13
CA TYR A 9 -5.43 -1.00 -0.89
C TYR A 9 -6.96 -1.05 -0.90
N LYS A 10 -7.55 -2.14 -1.40
CA LYS A 10 -9.00 -2.35 -1.40
C LYS A 10 -9.36 -3.64 -0.68
N CYS A 11 -10.22 -3.55 0.33
CA CYS A 11 -10.72 -4.71 1.06
C CYS A 11 -11.56 -5.62 0.15
N ARG A 12 -11.20 -6.91 0.05
CA ARG A 12 -11.96 -7.92 -0.70
C ARG A 12 -13.39 -8.12 -0.17
N ARG A 13 -13.58 -7.90 1.14
CA ARG A 13 -14.85 -8.15 1.84
C ARG A 13 -15.82 -6.97 1.71
N CYS A 14 -15.42 -5.79 2.15
CA CYS A 14 -16.31 -4.63 2.23
C CYS A 14 -16.04 -3.55 1.16
N GLY A 15 -15.01 -3.72 0.32
CA GLY A 15 -14.68 -2.77 -0.75
C GLY A 15 -14.03 -1.46 -0.28
N LYS A 16 -13.86 -1.26 1.04
CA LYS A 16 -13.23 -0.08 1.64
C LYS A 16 -11.82 0.11 1.11
N LEU A 17 -11.47 1.38 0.83
CA LEU A 17 -10.12 1.76 0.44
C LEU A 17 -9.29 2.14 1.67
N ASN A 18 -8.06 1.65 1.75
CA ASN A 18 -7.06 2.05 2.73
C ASN A 18 -5.91 2.75 1.99
N LYS A 19 -5.56 3.95 2.45
CA LYS A 19 -4.52 4.82 1.88
C LYS A 19 -3.52 5.30 2.94
N ASN A 20 -3.30 4.51 3.99
CA ASN A 20 -2.50 4.96 5.13
C ASN A 20 -0.98 4.97 4.87
N THR A 21 -0.54 4.26 3.82
CA THR A 21 0.89 4.13 3.50
C THR A 21 1.32 5.21 2.51
N GLN A 22 1.99 6.25 3.01
CA GLN A 22 2.61 7.28 2.18
C GLN A 22 4.01 6.83 1.74
N VAL A 23 4.34 7.07 0.47
CA VAL A 23 5.64 6.75 -0.12
C VAL A 23 6.23 7.96 -0.86
N PRO A 24 7.55 8.19 -0.76
CA PRO A 24 8.23 9.25 -1.52
C PRO A 24 8.22 9.06 -3.03
N ASP A 25 8.17 7.80 -3.51
CA ASP A 25 8.10 7.44 -4.92
C ASP A 25 7.16 6.25 -5.14
N GLY A 26 5.99 6.51 -5.74
CA GLY A 26 4.98 5.49 -6.00
C GLY A 26 5.44 4.40 -6.97
N LEU A 27 6.18 4.77 -8.02
CA LEU A 27 6.64 3.80 -9.02
C LEU A 27 7.68 2.86 -8.43
N TYR A 28 8.63 3.42 -7.67
CA TYR A 28 9.62 2.61 -6.96
C TYR A 28 8.95 1.68 -5.95
N ALA A 29 8.00 2.20 -5.15
CA ALA A 29 7.27 1.41 -4.17
C ALA A 29 6.54 0.22 -4.80
N LEU A 30 5.78 0.45 -5.89
CA LEU A 30 5.08 -0.61 -6.60
C LEU A 30 6.06 -1.65 -7.19
N ASN A 31 7.15 -1.18 -7.79
CA ASN A 31 8.18 -2.07 -8.33
C ASN A 31 8.85 -2.92 -7.24
N SER A 32 9.11 -2.34 -6.08
CA SER A 32 9.65 -3.02 -4.90
C SER A 32 8.72 -4.11 -4.38
N ILE A 33 7.42 -3.85 -4.32
CA ILE A 33 6.42 -4.84 -3.90
C ILE A 33 6.40 -6.01 -4.90
N LEU A 34 6.22 -5.72 -6.19
CA LEU A 34 6.07 -6.74 -7.24
C LEU A 34 7.32 -7.62 -7.42
N ASN A 35 8.50 -7.03 -7.28
CA ASN A 35 9.77 -7.75 -7.50
C ASN A 35 10.49 -8.12 -6.20
N LYS A 36 9.86 -7.87 -5.04
CA LYS A 36 10.44 -8.11 -3.71
C LYS A 36 11.80 -7.44 -3.52
N ILE A 37 11.96 -6.24 -4.08
CA ILE A 37 13.19 -5.45 -3.97
C ILE A 37 13.14 -4.68 -2.65
N PRO A 38 14.20 -4.74 -1.81
CA PRO A 38 14.28 -3.97 -0.59
C PRO A 38 14.05 -2.47 -0.84
N LEU A 39 13.36 -1.83 0.10
CA LEU A 39 13.26 -0.38 0.09
C LEU A 39 14.59 0.26 0.53
N PRO A 40 14.88 1.50 0.06
CA PRO A 40 15.99 2.28 0.58
C PRO A 40 15.86 2.47 2.10
N GLU A 41 16.97 2.39 2.83
CA GLU A 41 16.98 2.56 4.29
C GLU A 41 16.45 3.93 4.71
N GLU A 42 16.68 4.98 3.90
CA GLU A 42 16.16 6.33 4.13
C GLU A 42 14.62 6.42 4.18
N TRP A 43 13.90 5.40 3.71
CA TRP A 43 12.44 5.33 3.82
C TRP A 43 11.98 4.78 5.16
N GLY A 44 12.89 4.45 6.09
CA GLY A 44 12.56 4.09 7.48
C GLY A 44 12.37 2.59 7.72
N GLY A 45 12.84 1.74 6.80
CA GLY A 45 12.85 0.28 7.00
C GLY A 45 11.47 -0.38 7.00
N PHE A 46 10.43 0.29 6.48
CA PHE A 46 9.10 -0.31 6.35
C PHE A 46 9.11 -1.46 5.35
N ILE A 47 8.31 -2.49 5.63
CA ILE A 47 8.03 -3.56 4.68
C ILE A 47 6.72 -3.18 3.99
N LEU A 48 6.80 -2.95 2.68
CA LEU A 48 5.60 -2.82 1.85
C LEU A 48 5.13 -4.20 1.41
N THR A 49 3.82 -4.40 1.44
CA THR A 49 3.19 -5.69 1.13
C THR A 49 2.14 -5.53 0.05
N GLU A 50 1.90 -6.61 -0.69
CA GLU A 50 0.78 -6.70 -1.66
C GLU A 50 -0.58 -6.71 -0.96
N THR A 51 -0.62 -7.09 0.31
CA THR A 51 -1.84 -7.22 1.10
C THR A 51 -1.75 -6.50 2.43
N ASP A 52 -2.89 -6.06 2.94
CA ASP A 52 -3.04 -5.43 4.26
C ASP A 52 -4.33 -5.93 4.95
N ILE A 53 -4.46 -5.68 6.25
CA ILE A 53 -5.65 -6.03 7.02
C ILE A 53 -6.60 -4.83 7.08
N CYS A 54 -7.88 -5.05 6.78
CA CYS A 54 -8.94 -4.06 6.93
C CYS A 54 -9.85 -4.41 8.09
N SER A 55 -10.08 -3.45 8.99
CA SER A 55 -11.20 -3.50 9.94
C SER A 55 -12.47 -3.01 9.23
N CYS A 56 -13.40 -3.93 8.98
CA CYS A 56 -14.65 -3.66 8.29
C CYS A 56 -15.68 -3.03 9.24
N ASP A 57 -16.63 -2.28 8.69
CA ASP A 57 -17.61 -1.53 9.50
C ASP A 57 -18.63 -2.45 10.20
N ASP A 58 -18.71 -3.73 9.81
CA ASP A 58 -19.47 -4.79 10.48
C ASP A 58 -18.72 -5.41 11.68
N GLY A 59 -17.57 -4.86 12.05
CA GLY A 59 -16.72 -5.33 13.15
C GLY A 59 -15.85 -6.54 12.81
N ASN A 60 -15.90 -7.07 11.59
CA ASN A 60 -15.07 -8.19 11.16
C ASN A 60 -13.77 -7.72 10.49
N LEU A 61 -12.77 -8.60 10.48
CA LEU A 61 -11.55 -8.39 9.71
C LEU A 61 -11.71 -8.87 8.26
N GLY A 62 -11.07 -8.15 7.34
CA GLY A 62 -10.95 -8.49 5.93
C GLY A 62 -9.51 -8.35 5.45
N VAL A 63 -9.21 -8.96 4.31
CA VAL A 63 -7.93 -8.79 3.61
C VAL A 63 -8.14 -7.74 2.52
N SER A 64 -7.18 -6.81 2.43
CA SER A 64 -7.11 -5.80 1.37
C SER A 64 -5.96 -6.10 0.44
N ASP A 65 -6.18 -5.91 -0.86
CA ASP A 65 -5.15 -6.03 -1.88
C ASP A 65 -4.69 -4.66 -2.32
N LEU A 66 -3.40 -4.52 -2.60
CA LEU A 66 -2.86 -3.38 -3.30
C LEU A 66 -3.50 -3.31 -4.69
N ILE A 67 -4.16 -2.20 -4.98
CA ILE A 67 -4.78 -1.94 -6.29
C ILE A 67 -4.08 -0.83 -7.07
N GLY A 68 -3.11 -0.16 -6.45
CA GLY A 68 -2.28 0.82 -7.14
C GLY A 68 -1.74 1.90 -6.21
N PHE A 69 -1.54 3.07 -6.79
CA PHE A 69 -0.94 4.24 -6.16
C PHE A 69 -1.74 5.49 -6.55
N GLU A 70 -1.91 6.39 -5.59
CA GLU A 70 -2.56 7.69 -5.78
C GLU A 70 -1.55 8.78 -5.48
N LYS A 71 -1.29 9.62 -6.48
CA LYS A 71 -0.38 10.76 -6.39
C LYS A 71 -0.95 11.84 -5.46
N ASP A 72 -0.08 12.45 -4.65
CA ASP A 72 -0.40 13.63 -3.82
C ASP A 72 -0.66 14.88 -4.69
#